data_AF-A0AAW6CU09-F1
#
_entry.id   AF-A0AAW6CU09-F1
#
_cell.length_a   1.000
_cell.length_b   1.000
_cell.length_c   1.000
_cell.angle_alpha   90.00
_cell.angle_beta   90.00
_cell.angle_gamma   90.00
#
_symmetry.space_group_name_H-M   'P 1'
#
loop_
_entity.id
_entity.type
_entity.pdbx_description
1 polymer ?
#
loop_
_entity_poly.entity_id
_entity_poly.type
_entity_poly.pdbx_seq_one_letter_code
_entity_poly.pdbx_strand_id
1 'polypeptide(L)' 'MQNKLDIDGVRFSLDNIVSTLQLVMEDMEQEHLSSKGVLEGNFFNRMGSVYLPVLNLIQCSAFDLLREVEEATV' A
#
# COMPACT_ATOMS: atom_id res chain seq x y z
N MET A 1 10.39 13.31 28.24
CA MET A 1 11.40 13.16 27.17
C MET A 1 10.76 13.72 25.93
N GLN A 2 11.40 14.67 25.24
CA GLN A 2 10.87 15.20 24.00
C GLN A 2 11.21 14.19 22.90
N ASN A 3 10.21 13.46 22.39
CA ASN A 3 10.40 12.55 21.28
C ASN A 3 10.74 13.40 20.05
N LYS A 4 12.02 13.42 19.68
CA LYS A 4 12.42 14.06 18.44
C LYS A 4 11.97 13.15 17.30
N LEU A 5 11.02 13.62 16.50
CA LEU A 5 10.55 12.91 15.30
C LEU A 5 11.74 12.53 14.41
N ASP A 6 11.87 11.25 14.09
CA ASP A 6 12.84 10.74 13.11
C ASP A 6 12.32 10.95 11.70
N ILE A 7 12.58 12.14 11.15
CA ILE A 7 12.10 12.55 9.82
C ILE A 7 12.67 11.65 8.71
N ASP A 8 13.93 11.20 8.84
CA ASP A 8 14.54 10.33 7.83
C ASP A 8 13.90 8.94 7.84
N GLY A 9 13.61 8.39 9.03
CA GLY A 9 12.84 7.17 9.19
C GLY A 9 11.42 7.27 8.60
N VAL A 10 10.72 8.38 8.89
CA VAL A 10 9.37 8.63 8.34
C VAL A 10 9.39 8.71 6.83
N ARG A 11 10.34 9.46 6.25
CA ARG A 11 10.49 9.58 4.80
C ARG A 11 10.74 8.21 4.17
N PHE A 12 11.66 7.43 4.74
CA PHE A 12 11.97 6.09 4.24
C PHE A 12 10.75 5.16 4.27
N SER A 13 9.99 5.17 5.37
CA SER A 13 8.75 4.39 5.48
C SER A 13 7.71 4.82 4.44
N LEU A 14 7.53 6.13 4.26
CA LEU A 14 6.60 6.67 3.25
C LEU A 14 7.01 6.27 1.83
N ASP A 15 8.29 6.39 1.49
CA ASP A 15 8.83 5.99 0.18
C ASP A 15 8.57 4.50 -0.09
N ASN A 16 8.74 3.65 0.93
CA ASN A 16 8.45 2.21 0.81
C ASN A 16 6.96 1.92 0.60
N ILE A 17 6.08 2.62 1.33
CA ILE A 17 4.62 2.48 1.18
C ILE A 17 4.20 2.87 -0.23
N VAL A 18 4.67 4.02 -0.73
CA VAL A 18 4.37 4.52 -2.07
C VAL A 18 4.90 3.58 -3.14
N SER A 19 6.15 3.13 -3.02
CA SER A 19 6.76 2.20 -3.99
C SER A 19 6.02 0.87 -4.04
N THR A 20 5.60 0.35 -2.88
CA THR A 20 4.81 -0.90 -2.81
C THR A 20 3.45 -0.72 -3.45
N LEU A 21 2.77 0.40 -3.20
CA LEU A 21 1.49 0.72 -3.84
C LEU A 21 1.62 0.80 -5.35
N GLN A 22 2.66 1.46 -5.87
CA GLN A 22 2.92 1.54 -7.30
C GLN A 22 3.08 0.15 -7.94
N LEU A 23 3.90 -0.72 -7.36
CA LEU A 23 4.09 -2.09 -7.85
C LEU A 23 2.78 -2.88 -7.88
N VAL A 24 1.95 -2.75 -6.84
CA VAL A 24 0.65 -3.43 -6.78
C VAL A 24 -0.30 -2.87 -7.84
N MET A 25 -0.33 -1.56 -8.04
CA MET A 25 -1.17 -0.94 -9.07
C MET A 25 -0.73 -1.35 -10.49
N GLU A 26 0.57 -1.41 -10.74
CA GLU A 26 1.13 -1.87 -12.02
C GLU A 26 0.77 -3.35 -12.28
N ASP A 27 0.90 -4.22 -11.28
CA ASP A 27 0.51 -5.63 -11.39
C ASP A 27 -1.00 -5.78 -11.62
N MET A 28 -1.83 -5.01 -10.92
CA MET A 28 -3.28 -4.97 -11.12
C MET A 28 -3.67 -4.55 -12.53
N GLU A 29 -3.03 -3.51 -13.07
CA GLU A 29 -3.27 -3.04 -14.43
C GLU A 29 -2.86 -4.10 -15.46
N GLN A 30 -1.69 -4.71 -15.30
CA GLN A 30 -1.23 -5.78 -16.17
C GLN A 30 -2.17 -7.00 -16.13
N GLU A 31 -2.62 -7.40 -14.94
CA GLU A 31 -3.55 -8.52 -14.77
C GLU A 31 -4.91 -8.22 -15.39
N HIS A 32 -5.40 -6.98 -15.27
CA HIS A 32 -6.63 -6.57 -15.93
C HIS A 32 -6.47 -6.66 -17.47
N LEU A 33 -5.38 -6.13 -18.01
CA LEU A 33 -5.14 -6.15 -19.46
C LEU A 33 -4.97 -7.58 -19.99
N SER A 34 -4.30 -8.46 -19.24
CA SER A 34 -4.07 -9.87 -19.60
C SER A 34 -5.35 -10.72 -19.52
N SER A 35 -6.26 -10.39 -18.61
CA SER A 35 -7.48 -11.17 -18.35
C SER A 35 -8.69 -10.70 -19.17
N LYS A 36 -8.57 -9.59 -19.90
CA LYS A 36 -9.67 -8.98 -20.65
C LYS A 36 -10.26 -9.97 -21.68
N GLY A 37 -11.57 -10.22 -21.61
CA GLY A 37 -12.29 -11.11 -22.51
C GLY A 37 -12.65 -12.46 -21.87
N VAL A 38 -11.73 -13.43 -21.90
CA VAL A 38 -12.05 -14.84 -21.54
C VAL A 38 -11.83 -15.15 -20.05
N LEU A 39 -11.00 -14.39 -19.35
CA LEU A 39 -10.54 -14.70 -17.99
C LEU A 39 -10.93 -13.62 -16.96
N GLU A 40 -11.96 -12.80 -17.23
CA GLU A 40 -12.41 -11.76 -16.29
C GLU A 40 -12.73 -12.32 -14.89
N GLY A 41 -13.26 -13.55 -14.79
CA GLY A 41 -13.47 -14.21 -13.51
C GLY A 41 -12.19 -14.45 -12.70
N ASN A 42 -11.05 -14.70 -13.36
CA ASN A 42 -9.76 -14.85 -12.68
C ASN A 42 -9.25 -13.53 -12.13
N PHE A 43 -9.42 -12.44 -12.89
CA PHE A 43 -9.11 -11.10 -12.39
C PHE A 43 -9.93 -10.77 -11.13
N PHE A 44 -11.25 -10.98 -11.15
CA PHE A 44 -12.08 -10.72 -9.96
C PHE A 44 -11.71 -11.62 -8.76
N ASN A 45 -11.35 -12.88 -9.01
CA ASN A 45 -10.84 -13.76 -7.96
C ASN A 45 -9.53 -13.22 -7.35
N ARG A 46 -8.58 -12.74 -8.16
CA ARG A 46 -7.34 -12.11 -7.65
C ARG A 46 -7.60 -10.78 -6.97
N MET A 47 -8.56 -9.99 -7.45
CA MET A 47 -9.02 -8.78 -6.75
C MET A 47 -9.46 -9.08 -5.33
N GLY A 48 -10.33 -10.09 -5.14
CA GLY A 48 -10.83 -10.47 -3.82
C GLY A 48 -9.78 -11.13 -2.92
N SER A 49 -8.97 -12.02 -3.47
CA SER A 49 -8.06 -12.87 -2.67
C SER A 49 -6.66 -12.30 -2.48
N VAL A 50 -6.22 -11.37 -3.34
CA VAL A 50 -4.86 -10.83 -3.33
C VAL A 50 -4.87 -9.31 -3.21
N TYR A 51 -5.47 -8.61 -4.18
CA TYR A 51 -5.29 -7.16 -4.27
C TYR A 51 -6.00 -6.41 -3.15
N LEU A 52 -7.26 -6.73 -2.82
CA LEU A 52 -7.96 -6.09 -1.70
C LEU A 52 -7.24 -6.29 -0.36
N PRO A 53 -6.81 -7.51 0.03
CA PRO A 53 -6.00 -7.70 1.22
C PRO A 53 -4.69 -6.89 1.23
N VAL A 54 -3.96 -6.86 0.10
CA VAL A 54 -2.71 -6.11 0.00
C VAL A 54 -2.94 -4.60 0.12
N LEU A 55 -3.96 -4.06 -0.54
CA LEU A 55 -4.34 -2.65 -0.42
C LEU A 55 -4.74 -2.30 1.01
N ASN A 56 -5.44 -3.18 1.72
CA ASN A 56 -5.75 -3.00 3.13
C ASN A 56 -4.49 -2.95 4.00
N LEU A 57 -3.49 -3.81 3.73
CA LEU A 57 -2.21 -3.77 4.45
C LEU A 57 -1.44 -2.47 4.20
N ILE A 58 -1.39 -2.01 2.94
CA ILE A 58 -0.76 -0.73 2.57
C ILE A 58 -1.46 0.42 3.31
N GLN A 59 -2.79 0.41 3.34
CA GLN A 59 -3.58 1.39 4.07
C GLN A 59 -3.25 1.38 5.57
N CYS A 60 -3.21 0.20 6.20
CA CYS A 60 -2.83 0.08 7.61
C CYS A 60 -1.43 0.66 7.87
N SER A 61 -0.43 0.32 7.05
CA SER A 61 0.92 0.86 7.18
C SER A 61 0.97 2.39 7.06
N ALA A 62 0.19 2.97 6.16
CA ALA A 62 0.08 4.42 6.02
C ALA A 62 -0.56 5.09 7.25
N PHE A 63 -1.61 4.46 7.81
CA PHE A 63 -2.26 4.94 9.03
C PHE A 63 -1.37 4.82 10.26
N ASP A 64 -0.65 3.71 10.41
CA ASP A 64 0.29 3.52 11.52
C ASP A 64 1.42 4.55 11.47
N LEU A 65 1.99 4.80 10.28
CA LEU A 65 3.00 5.84 10.09
C LEU A 65 2.46 7.25 10.42
N LEU A 66 1.23 7.57 9.98
CA LEU A 66 0.59 8.84 10.31
C LEU A 66 0.43 9.00 11.82
N ARG A 67 -0.04 7.96 12.52
CA ARG A 67 -0.21 7.99 13.97
C ARG A 67 1.12 8.19 14.68
N GLU A 68 2.19 7.51 14.26
CA GLU A 68 3.54 7.70 14.82
C GLU A 68 4.02 9.15 14.69
N VAL A 69 3.76 9.78 13.54
CA VAL A 69 4.10 11.20 13.30
C VAL A 69 3.27 12.12 14.19
N GLU A 70 1.96 11.88 14.31
CA GLU A 70 1.08 12.65 15.18
C GLU A 70 1.51 12.54 16.65
N GLU A 71 1.77 11.32 17.14
CA GLU A 71 2.21 11.08 18.53
C GLU A 71 3.57 11.72 18.86
N ALA A 72 4.47 11.84 17.88
CA ALA A 72 5.78 12.47 18.07
C ALA A 72 5.78 14.00 17.90
N THR A 73 4.65 14.60 17.48
CA THR A 73 4.52 16.05 17.25
C THR A 73 3.60 16.77 18.24
N VAL A 74 2.98 16.03 19.16
CA VAL A 74 2.17 16.51 20.31
C VAL A 74 3.03 16.64 21.57
#